data_AF-A0AAN8Y265-F1
#
_entry.id   AF-A0AAN8Y265-F1
#
_cell.length_a   1.000
_cell.length_b   1.000
_cell.length_c   1.000
_cell.angle_alpha   90.00
_cell.angle_beta   90.00
_cell.angle_gamma   90.00
#
_symmetry.space_group_name_H-M   'P 1'
#
loop_
_entity.id
_entity.type
_entity.pdbx_description
1 polymer ?
#
loop_
_entity_poly.entity_id
_entity_poly.type
_entity_poly.pdbx_seq_one_letter_code
_entity_poly.pdbx_strand_id
1 'polypeptide(L)'
;MASYSAYQLDPDPLEPSVLTQQHTHRSRDIWDGSVNMILNTRRCDGKLWDLVKKYPIHPRVLEVIELSRLYGVYRSNRPIIDCSWITSLVERWLPETHTFHFRTGEATITLQDVEVLYGLPVNGDPILGDESMRTIRDWQNICQRLLGFIPHPQDFNRSSLKVTALNAHMLEQLQLPDLATQDIINQMARCYMFWMIAGMMIVDTSGNYLKLMYLPMLEDLNVVSSYSWGVRP
;
A
#
# COMPACT_ATOMS: atom_id res chain seq x y z
N MET A 1 31.42 44.19 -28.13
CA MET A 1 31.36 42.76 -27.74
C MET A 1 30.36 42.67 -26.60
N ALA A 2 29.13 42.25 -26.90
CA ALA A 2 28.10 42.07 -25.88
C ALA A 2 28.38 40.75 -25.14
N SER A 3 28.68 40.81 -23.85
CA SER A 3 28.77 39.64 -22.99
C SER A 3 27.38 39.07 -22.82
N TYR A 4 27.09 37.94 -23.47
CA TYR A 4 25.95 37.11 -23.10
C TYR A 4 26.19 36.63 -21.67
N SER A 5 25.48 37.21 -20.71
CA SER A 5 25.28 36.58 -19.40
C SER A 5 24.58 35.26 -19.70
N ALA A 6 25.33 34.16 -19.61
CA ALA A 6 24.73 32.85 -19.60
C ALA A 6 23.84 32.82 -18.35
N TYR A 7 22.52 32.75 -18.55
CA TYR A 7 21.60 32.45 -17.47
C TYR A 7 22.08 31.13 -16.86
N GLN A 8 22.70 31.23 -15.69
CA GLN A 8 23.13 30.09 -14.93
C GLN A 8 21.85 29.49 -14.37
N LEU A 9 21.34 28.48 -15.07
CA LEU A 9 20.21 27.68 -14.62
C LEU A 9 20.63 27.07 -13.29
N ASP A 10 20.06 27.57 -12.20
CA ASP A 10 20.17 26.96 -10.88
C ASP A 10 18.90 26.12 -10.67
N PRO A 11 19.02 24.80 -10.45
CA PRO A 11 17.88 23.96 -10.12
C PRO A 11 17.35 24.22 -8.70
N ASP A 12 18.07 25.00 -7.89
CA ASP A 12 17.70 25.29 -6.50
C ASP A 12 16.75 26.48 -6.40
N PRO A 13 15.96 26.57 -5.31
CA PRO A 13 15.10 27.73 -5.10
C PRO A 13 15.92 29.02 -5.03
N LEU A 14 15.35 30.11 -5.55
CA LEU A 14 15.95 31.45 -5.47
C LEU A 14 16.28 31.86 -4.03
N GLU A 15 15.48 31.38 -3.08
CA GLU A 15 15.69 31.56 -1.65
C GLU A 15 15.98 30.20 -0.99
N PRO A 16 17.25 29.90 -0.65
CA PRO A 16 17.64 28.63 -0.04
C PRO A 16 16.99 28.35 1.32
N SER A 17 16.44 29.38 1.96
CA SER A 17 15.71 29.27 3.24
C SER A 17 14.33 28.65 3.09
N VAL A 18 13.78 28.58 1.88
CA VAL A 18 12.43 28.06 1.61
C VAL A 18 12.42 26.55 1.46
N LEU A 19 13.49 25.94 0.93
CA LEU A 19 13.64 24.48 0.85
C LEU A 19 14.91 24.01 1.55
N THR A 20 14.77 23.56 2.80
CA THR A 20 15.93 23.27 3.66
C THR A 20 16.62 21.95 3.33
N GLN A 21 15.90 21.01 2.72
CA GLN A 21 16.37 19.66 2.36
C GLN A 21 16.90 19.55 0.92
N GLN A 22 16.96 20.65 0.16
CA GLN A 22 17.42 20.61 -1.23
C GLN A 22 18.85 20.05 -1.37
N HIS A 23 19.74 20.38 -0.42
CA HIS A 23 21.13 19.94 -0.41
C HIS A 23 21.31 18.41 -0.20
N THR A 24 20.32 17.73 0.36
CA THR A 24 20.31 16.26 0.50
C THR A 24 19.39 15.59 -0.52
N HIS A 25 18.71 16.37 -1.36
CA HIS A 25 17.78 15.86 -2.34
C HIS A 25 18.52 15.30 -3.56
N ARG A 26 18.06 14.16 -4.08
CA ARG A 26 18.70 13.45 -5.20
C ARG A 26 18.78 14.24 -6.51
N SER A 27 17.97 15.30 -6.68
CA SER A 27 18.09 16.20 -7.83
C SER A 27 19.45 16.88 -7.87
N ARG A 28 20.07 17.11 -6.70
CA ARG A 28 21.42 17.65 -6.55
C ARG A 28 22.46 16.68 -7.12
N ASP A 29 22.38 15.40 -6.76
CA ASP A 29 23.28 14.35 -7.27
C ASP A 29 23.20 14.22 -8.80
N ILE A 30 22.00 14.38 -9.37
CA ILE A 30 21.78 14.36 -10.83
C ILE A 30 22.41 15.58 -11.49
N TRP A 31 22.22 16.76 -10.90
CA TRP A 31 22.80 18.00 -11.41
C TRP A 31 24.32 17.96 -11.40
N ASP A 32 24.90 17.46 -10.30
CA ASP A 32 26.35 17.35 -10.13
C ASP A 32 26.94 16.12 -10.86
N GLY A 33 26.15 15.42 -11.68
CA GLY A 33 26.58 14.28 -12.51
C GLY A 33 26.99 13.03 -11.72
N SER A 34 26.65 12.96 -10.43
CA SER A 34 27.08 11.94 -9.48
C SER A 34 26.01 10.86 -9.25
N VAL A 35 25.36 10.40 -10.34
CA VAL A 35 24.25 9.44 -10.26
C VAL A 35 24.75 8.02 -10.04
N ASN A 36 24.93 7.62 -8.78
CA ASN A 36 25.39 6.27 -8.42
C ASN A 36 24.28 5.32 -7.93
N MET A 37 23.01 5.74 -7.88
CA MET A 37 21.93 4.94 -7.28
C MET A 37 20.75 4.70 -8.24
N ILE A 38 20.55 3.43 -8.61
CA ILE A 38 19.33 2.96 -9.30
C ILE A 38 18.23 2.74 -8.26
N LEU A 39 17.09 3.41 -8.43
CA LEU A 39 15.91 3.15 -7.61
C LEU A 39 15.26 1.84 -8.02
N ASN A 40 15.18 0.91 -7.07
CA ASN A 40 14.47 -0.34 -7.26
C ASN A 40 13.04 -0.21 -6.71
N THR A 41 12.06 -0.32 -7.61
CA THR A 41 10.65 -0.40 -7.20
C THR A 41 10.40 -1.75 -6.52
N ARG A 42 9.96 -1.71 -5.25
CA ARG A 42 9.55 -2.91 -4.51
C ARG A 42 8.03 -3.00 -4.49
N ARG A 43 7.52 -4.23 -4.65
CA ARG A 43 6.10 -4.55 -4.55
C ARG A 43 5.92 -5.81 -3.71
N CYS A 44 4.93 -5.83 -2.83
CA CYS A 44 4.55 -7.01 -2.03
C CYS A 44 3.21 -7.63 -2.45
N ASP A 45 2.61 -7.13 -3.55
CA ASP A 45 1.32 -7.57 -4.08
C ASP A 45 1.42 -8.69 -5.13
N GLY A 46 2.63 -9.03 -5.58
CA GLY A 46 2.84 -10.00 -6.66
C GLY A 46 2.16 -11.36 -6.40
N LYS A 47 2.33 -11.91 -5.19
CA LYS A 47 1.73 -13.19 -4.81
C LYS A 47 0.20 -13.15 -4.75
N LEU A 48 -0.40 -12.02 -4.36
CA LEU A 48 -1.84 -11.83 -4.37
C LEU A 48 -2.37 -11.92 -5.80
N TRP A 49 -1.74 -11.22 -6.73
CA TRP A 49 -2.15 -11.23 -8.13
C TRP A 49 -1.91 -12.56 -8.82
N ASP A 50 -0.81 -13.24 -8.50
CA ASP A 50 -0.54 -14.59 -8.99
C ASP A 50 -1.61 -15.58 -8.50
N LEU A 51 -2.03 -15.44 -7.23
CA LEU A 51 -3.12 -16.22 -6.63
C LEU A 51 -4.44 -15.97 -7.37
N VAL A 52 -4.87 -14.71 -7.51
CA VAL A 52 -6.16 -14.38 -8.11
C VAL A 52 -6.21 -14.68 -9.62
N LYS A 53 -5.08 -14.54 -10.31
CA LYS A 53 -4.97 -14.93 -11.72
C LYS A 53 -5.13 -16.44 -11.92
N LYS A 54 -4.61 -17.24 -10.98
CA LYS A 54 -4.69 -18.70 -11.04
C LYS A 54 -6.04 -19.23 -10.53
N TYR A 55 -6.59 -18.58 -9.51
CA TYR A 55 -7.84 -18.93 -8.85
C TYR A 55 -8.70 -17.67 -8.70
N PRO A 56 -9.62 -17.42 -9.64
CA PRO A 56 -10.53 -16.28 -9.55
C PRO A 56 -11.29 -16.26 -8.22
N ILE A 57 -11.45 -15.06 -7.65
CA ILE A 57 -12.15 -14.90 -6.36
C ILE A 57 -13.61 -15.32 -6.53
N HIS A 58 -14.09 -16.15 -5.60
CA HIS A 58 -15.47 -16.63 -5.62
C HIS A 58 -16.48 -15.46 -5.53
N PRO A 59 -17.59 -15.45 -6.29
CA PRO A 59 -18.53 -14.33 -6.33
C PRO A 59 -19.06 -13.88 -4.96
N ARG A 60 -19.38 -14.82 -4.06
CA ARG A 60 -19.82 -14.50 -2.69
C ARG A 60 -18.73 -13.81 -1.84
N VAL A 61 -17.45 -14.07 -2.12
CA VAL A 61 -16.34 -13.39 -1.44
C VAL A 61 -16.16 -11.99 -2.04
N LEU A 62 -16.31 -11.85 -3.36
CA LEU A 62 -16.31 -10.54 -4.03
C LEU A 62 -17.42 -9.64 -3.52
N GLU A 63 -18.64 -10.16 -3.31
CA GLU A 63 -19.76 -9.40 -2.75
C GLU A 63 -19.41 -8.77 -1.39
N VAL A 64 -18.75 -9.51 -0.51
CA VAL A 64 -18.28 -8.98 0.78
C VAL A 64 -17.22 -7.88 0.59
N ILE A 65 -16.31 -8.04 -0.38
CA ILE A 65 -15.28 -7.05 -0.72
C ILE A 65 -15.88 -5.78 -1.37
N GLU A 66 -16.98 -5.92 -2.11
CA GLU A 66 -17.73 -4.80 -2.67
C GLU A 66 -18.43 -4.01 -1.58
N LEU A 67 -19.11 -4.70 -0.67
CA LEU A 67 -19.77 -4.09 0.48
C LEU A 67 -18.79 -3.37 1.41
N SER A 68 -17.55 -3.83 1.50
CA SER A 68 -16.50 -3.18 2.31
C SER A 68 -15.91 -1.92 1.68
N ARG A 69 -16.28 -1.58 0.44
CA ARG A 69 -15.71 -0.48 -0.36
C ARG A 69 -14.21 -0.62 -0.67
N LEU A 70 -13.65 -1.83 -0.55
CA LEU A 70 -12.27 -2.13 -0.94
C LEU A 70 -12.14 -2.75 -2.33
N TYR A 71 -13.27 -3.06 -2.97
CA TYR A 71 -13.30 -3.63 -4.33
C TYR A 71 -12.54 -2.82 -5.37
N GLY A 72 -12.48 -1.51 -5.23
CA GLY A 72 -11.75 -0.67 -6.17
C GLY A 72 -10.25 -0.98 -6.21
N VAL A 73 -9.63 -1.38 -5.09
CA VAL A 73 -8.23 -1.85 -5.05
C VAL A 73 -8.03 -3.12 -5.88
N TYR A 74 -8.98 -4.06 -5.77
CA TYR A 74 -8.99 -5.26 -6.58
C TYR A 74 -9.20 -4.93 -8.08
N ARG A 75 -10.13 -4.00 -8.37
CA ARG A 75 -10.46 -3.58 -9.73
C ARG A 75 -9.31 -2.83 -10.43
N SER A 76 -8.49 -2.09 -9.69
CA SER A 76 -7.31 -1.41 -10.21
C SER A 76 -6.25 -2.39 -10.75
N ASN A 77 -6.40 -3.70 -10.48
CA ASN A 77 -5.56 -4.77 -10.99
C ASN A 77 -4.06 -4.55 -10.64
N ARG A 78 -3.16 -5.28 -11.31
CA ARG A 78 -1.73 -5.11 -11.22
C ARG A 78 -1.22 -4.20 -12.36
N PRO A 79 -1.15 -2.87 -12.18
CA PRO A 79 -0.62 -1.98 -13.23
C PRO A 79 0.85 -2.31 -13.52
N ILE A 80 1.25 -2.21 -14.78
CA ILE A 80 2.65 -2.28 -15.20
C ILE A 80 3.32 -1.01 -14.70
N ILE A 81 4.41 -1.15 -13.94
CA ILE A 81 5.18 -0.02 -13.45
C ILE A 81 6.36 0.19 -14.37
N ASP A 82 6.42 1.37 -14.98
CA ASP A 82 7.62 1.83 -15.67
C ASP A 82 8.59 2.43 -14.63
N CYS A 83 9.67 1.69 -14.35
CA CYS A 83 10.70 2.11 -13.40
C CYS A 83 11.37 3.43 -13.80
N SER A 84 11.48 3.72 -15.10
CA SER A 84 12.08 4.98 -15.57
C SER A 84 11.19 6.18 -15.26
N TRP A 85 9.86 6.01 -15.39
CA TRP A 85 8.87 7.01 -15.01
C TRP A 85 8.83 7.23 -13.50
N ILE A 86 8.77 6.17 -12.70
CA ILE A 86 8.80 6.29 -11.22
C ILE A 86 10.09 6.97 -10.77
N THR A 87 11.23 6.58 -11.35
CA THR A 87 12.50 7.21 -11.02
C THR A 87 12.45 8.70 -11.33
N SER A 88 11.95 9.09 -12.52
CA SER A 88 11.81 10.49 -12.93
C SER A 88 10.87 11.29 -12.03
N LEU A 89 9.81 10.68 -11.50
CA LEU A 89 8.89 11.31 -10.55
C LEU A 89 9.54 11.49 -9.18
N VAL A 90 10.27 10.49 -8.69
CA VAL A 90 11.00 10.58 -7.41
C VAL A 90 12.12 11.64 -7.48
N GLU A 91 12.70 11.90 -8.65
CA GLU A 91 13.65 13.02 -8.85
C GLU A 91 13.02 14.39 -8.71
N ARG A 92 11.71 14.47 -8.88
CA ARG A 92 10.94 15.72 -8.89
C ARG A 92 10.10 15.88 -7.63
N TRP A 93 10.01 14.84 -6.80
CA TRP A 93 9.25 14.86 -5.57
C TRP A 93 10.01 15.64 -4.49
N LEU A 94 9.43 16.73 -4.00
CA LEU A 94 9.95 17.43 -2.83
C LEU A 94 9.24 16.93 -1.57
N PRO A 95 9.97 16.27 -0.64
CA PRO A 95 9.37 15.74 0.58
C PRO A 95 8.82 16.82 1.51
N GLU A 96 9.38 18.03 1.50
CA GLU A 96 8.99 19.13 2.40
C GLU A 96 7.60 19.69 2.12
N THR A 97 7.21 19.75 0.85
CA THR A 97 5.94 20.31 0.38
C THR A 97 4.95 19.23 -0.09
N HIS A 98 5.40 17.97 -0.18
CA HIS A 98 4.64 16.86 -0.75
C HIS A 98 4.13 17.14 -2.17
N THR A 99 4.98 17.76 -3.00
CA THR A 99 4.67 18.19 -4.38
C THR A 99 5.73 17.67 -5.35
N PHE A 100 5.33 17.38 -6.58
CA PHE A 100 6.23 17.18 -7.71
C PHE A 100 6.53 18.52 -8.38
N HIS A 101 7.80 18.79 -8.65
CA HIS A 101 8.26 19.99 -9.34
C HIS A 101 8.63 19.67 -10.78
N PHE A 102 7.83 20.20 -11.71
CA PHE A 102 8.07 20.12 -13.15
C PHE A 102 8.53 21.49 -13.68
N ARG A 103 9.10 21.49 -14.89
CA ARG A 103 9.50 22.74 -15.58
C ARG A 103 8.34 23.72 -15.78
N THR A 104 7.11 23.22 -15.81
CA THR A 104 5.90 23.98 -16.11
C THR A 104 5.05 24.28 -14.87
N GLY A 105 5.48 23.87 -13.67
CA GLY A 105 4.73 24.07 -12.43
C GLY A 105 4.81 22.88 -11.47
N GLU A 106 3.98 22.92 -10.44
CA GLU A 106 3.92 21.90 -9.38
C GLU A 106 2.68 21.02 -9.51
N ALA A 107 2.77 19.78 -9.04
CA ALA A 107 1.63 18.88 -8.94
C ALA A 107 1.65 18.10 -7.62
N THR A 108 0.50 17.98 -6.95
CA THR A 108 0.34 17.20 -5.71
C THR A 108 -0.65 16.08 -5.95
N ILE A 109 -0.43 14.93 -5.31
CA ILE A 109 -1.44 13.86 -5.25
C ILE A 109 -2.42 14.22 -4.15
N THR A 110 -3.68 14.42 -4.53
CA THR A 110 -4.76 14.75 -3.61
C THR A 110 -5.54 13.51 -3.19
N LEU A 111 -6.35 13.63 -2.14
CA LEU A 111 -7.29 12.57 -1.76
C LEU A 111 -8.30 12.28 -2.88
N GLN A 112 -8.70 13.29 -3.66
CA GLN A 112 -9.58 13.10 -4.81
C GLN A 112 -8.94 12.20 -5.88
N ASP A 113 -7.62 12.32 -6.10
CA ASP A 113 -6.91 11.43 -7.03
C ASP A 113 -6.94 9.97 -6.53
N VAL A 114 -6.81 9.76 -5.22
CA VAL A 114 -6.91 8.42 -4.60
C VAL A 114 -8.33 7.84 -4.76
N GLU A 115 -9.35 8.66 -4.51
CA GLU A 115 -10.76 8.27 -4.68
C GLU A 115 -11.05 7.90 -6.15
N VAL A 116 -10.54 8.66 -7.12
CA VAL A 116 -10.76 8.38 -8.55
C VAL A 116 -9.97 7.15 -9.01
N LEU A 117 -8.70 7.01 -8.59
CA LEU A 117 -7.81 5.95 -9.06
C LEU A 117 -8.17 4.57 -8.48
N TYR A 118 -8.56 4.53 -7.21
CA TYR A 118 -8.84 3.29 -6.49
C TYR A 118 -10.30 3.13 -6.08
N GLY A 119 -11.18 4.11 -6.31
CA GLY A 119 -12.57 4.03 -5.85
C GLY A 119 -12.73 3.99 -4.33
N LEU A 120 -11.71 4.42 -3.59
CA LEU A 120 -11.67 4.31 -2.14
C LEU A 120 -12.37 5.52 -1.48
N PRO A 121 -13.21 5.30 -0.45
CA PRO A 121 -13.84 6.39 0.27
C PRO A 121 -12.79 7.24 1.01
N VAL A 122 -12.82 8.55 0.78
CA VAL A 122 -11.96 9.53 1.49
C VAL A 122 -12.68 10.22 2.64
N ASN A 123 -14.01 10.12 2.68
CA ASN A 123 -14.84 10.63 3.76
C ASN A 123 -15.36 9.43 4.59
N GLY A 124 -15.04 9.40 5.88
CA GLY A 124 -15.37 8.29 6.76
C GLY A 124 -14.60 8.33 8.07
N ASP A 125 -14.71 7.25 8.83
CA ASP A 125 -13.99 7.08 10.10
C ASP A 125 -12.48 6.89 9.82
N PRO A 126 -11.59 7.52 10.61
CA PRO A 126 -10.16 7.42 10.40
C PRO A 126 -9.65 6.00 10.60
N ILE A 127 -8.66 5.61 9.78
CA ILE A 127 -7.99 4.31 9.89
C ILE A 127 -6.96 4.38 11.02
N LEU A 128 -7.39 4.16 12.25
CA LEU A 128 -6.51 4.05 13.41
C LEU A 128 -6.20 2.57 13.61
N GLY A 129 -5.09 2.09 13.04
CA GLY A 129 -4.66 0.72 13.27
C GLY A 129 -4.46 0.45 14.77
N ASP A 130 -4.67 -0.79 15.19
CA ASP A 130 -4.51 -1.18 16.59
C ASP A 130 -3.03 -1.39 16.95
N GLU A 131 -2.44 -0.42 17.62
CA GLU A 131 -1.06 -0.45 18.11
C GLU A 131 -0.91 -1.05 19.51
N SER A 132 -1.97 -1.64 20.07
CA SER A 132 -1.89 -2.29 21.38
C SER A 132 -0.78 -3.34 21.41
N MET A 133 -0.02 -3.35 22.51
CA MET A 133 1.02 -4.36 22.72
C MET A 133 0.38 -5.73 22.91
N ARG A 134 0.35 -6.51 21.83
CA ARG A 134 -0.18 -7.87 21.79
C ARG A 134 0.95 -8.88 21.75
N THR A 135 0.80 -9.98 22.47
CA THR A 135 1.73 -11.12 22.38
C THR A 135 1.51 -11.88 21.07
N ILE A 136 2.47 -12.75 20.70
CA ILE A 136 2.30 -13.65 19.54
C ILE A 136 1.04 -14.52 19.71
N ARG A 137 0.74 -14.97 20.94
CA ARG A 137 -0.45 -15.78 21.21
C ARG A 137 -1.74 -15.00 20.99
N ASP A 138 -1.77 -13.73 21.36
CA ASP A 138 -2.92 -12.87 21.10
C ASP A 138 -3.15 -12.70 19.59
N TRP A 139 -2.07 -12.48 18.84
CA TRP A 139 -2.14 -12.41 17.38
C TRP A 139 -2.58 -13.73 16.74
N GLN A 140 -2.12 -14.86 17.25
CA GLN A 140 -2.57 -16.18 16.82
C GLN A 140 -4.09 -16.36 17.02
N ASN A 141 -4.62 -15.93 18.17
CA ASN A 141 -6.05 -15.99 18.45
C ASN A 141 -6.85 -15.09 17.50
N ILE A 142 -6.35 -13.90 17.19
CA ILE A 142 -6.98 -12.97 16.25
C ILE A 142 -6.95 -13.53 14.83
N CYS A 143 -5.82 -14.06 14.37
CA CYS A 143 -5.71 -14.72 13.08
C CYS A 143 -6.65 -15.92 12.98
N GLN A 144 -6.77 -16.73 14.03
CA GLN A 144 -7.69 -17.87 14.03
C GLN A 144 -9.14 -17.41 13.87
N ARG A 145 -9.53 -16.41 14.66
CA ARG A 145 -10.90 -15.90 14.68
C ARG A 145 -11.28 -15.18 13.39
N LEU A 146 -10.38 -14.35 12.84
CA LEU A 146 -10.67 -13.48 11.71
C LEU A 146 -10.29 -14.09 10.35
N LEU A 147 -9.16 -14.81 10.27
CA LEU A 147 -8.65 -15.39 9.03
C LEU A 147 -8.92 -16.90 8.92
N GLY A 148 -9.32 -17.55 10.02
CA GLY A 148 -9.63 -18.99 10.04
C GLY A 148 -8.43 -19.91 10.21
N PHE A 149 -7.25 -19.39 10.57
CA PHE A 149 -6.06 -20.21 10.80
C PHE A 149 -5.13 -19.66 11.88
N ILE A 150 -4.31 -20.54 12.45
CA ILE A 150 -3.29 -20.20 13.43
C ILE A 150 -1.92 -20.24 12.74
N PRO A 151 -1.28 -19.09 12.43
CA PRO A 151 0.08 -19.07 11.92
C PRO A 151 1.07 -19.62 12.95
N HIS A 152 2.19 -20.19 12.50
CA HIS A 152 3.22 -20.65 13.42
C HIS A 152 3.94 -19.44 14.05
N PRO A 153 4.51 -19.57 15.27
CA PRO A 153 5.25 -18.48 15.91
C PRO A 153 6.38 -17.89 15.03
N GLN A 154 6.99 -18.73 14.20
CA GLN A 154 8.04 -18.33 13.24
C GLN A 154 7.54 -17.51 12.05
N ASP A 155 6.23 -17.44 11.84
CA ASP A 155 5.60 -16.65 10.78
C ASP A 155 5.37 -15.19 11.19
N PHE A 156 5.63 -14.88 12.46
CA PHE A 156 5.53 -13.53 12.98
C PHE A 156 6.88 -12.84 13.00
N ASN A 157 6.85 -11.55 12.71
CA ASN A 157 7.92 -10.61 13.03
C ASN A 157 7.28 -9.43 13.77
N ARG A 158 7.44 -9.41 15.10
CA ARG A 158 6.72 -8.47 15.99
C ARG A 158 5.20 -8.57 15.74
N SER A 159 4.56 -7.46 15.37
CA SER A 159 3.12 -7.38 15.07
C SER A 159 2.82 -7.50 13.57
N SER A 160 3.63 -8.26 12.83
CA SER A 160 3.44 -8.48 11.40
C SER A 160 3.48 -9.97 11.04
N LEU A 161 2.67 -10.38 10.07
CA LEU A 161 2.52 -11.76 9.60
C LEU A 161 3.20 -11.96 8.25
N LYS A 162 3.94 -13.06 8.06
CA LYS A 162 4.51 -13.40 6.76
C LYS A 162 3.44 -13.57 5.68
N VAL A 163 3.66 -12.92 4.54
CA VAL A 163 2.84 -13.09 3.32
C VAL A 163 2.79 -14.56 2.89
N THR A 164 3.88 -15.32 3.05
CA THR A 164 3.92 -16.75 2.72
C THR A 164 2.95 -17.60 3.54
N ALA A 165 2.79 -17.28 4.82
CA ALA A 165 1.89 -18.02 5.71
C ALA A 165 0.43 -17.79 5.33
N LEU A 166 0.05 -16.52 5.10
CA LEU A 166 -1.28 -16.17 4.61
C LEU A 166 -1.57 -16.82 3.25
N ASN A 167 -0.63 -16.74 2.31
CA ASN A 167 -0.79 -17.30 0.98
C ASN A 167 -0.95 -18.83 0.99
N ALA A 168 -0.21 -19.53 1.86
CA ALA A 168 -0.33 -20.99 2.03
C ALA A 168 -1.73 -21.37 2.52
N HIS A 169 -2.23 -20.69 3.56
CA HIS A 169 -3.60 -20.89 4.07
C HIS A 169 -4.66 -20.66 2.98
N MET A 170 -4.58 -19.55 2.24
CA MET A 170 -5.54 -19.27 1.17
C MET A 170 -5.52 -20.34 0.06
N LEU A 171 -4.34 -20.86 -0.29
CA LEU A 171 -4.21 -21.95 -1.28
C LEU A 171 -4.83 -23.26 -0.78
N GLU A 172 -4.72 -23.58 0.50
CA GLU A 172 -5.38 -24.74 1.11
C GLU A 172 -6.90 -24.60 1.08
N GLN A 173 -7.40 -23.42 1.45
CA GLN A 173 -8.85 -23.13 1.45
C GLN A 173 -9.47 -23.19 0.05
N LEU A 174 -8.76 -22.74 -0.99
CA LEU A 174 -9.23 -22.80 -2.38
C LEU A 174 -9.34 -24.23 -2.93
N GLN A 175 -8.70 -25.22 -2.29
CA GLN A 175 -8.82 -26.63 -2.65
C GLN A 175 -9.98 -27.34 -1.94
N LEU A 176 -10.61 -26.68 -0.96
CA LEU A 176 -11.77 -27.23 -0.27
C LEU A 176 -13.03 -27.09 -1.14
N PRO A 177 -13.85 -28.15 -1.29
CA PRO A 177 -14.90 -28.19 -2.32
C PRO A 177 -16.07 -27.21 -2.11
N ASP A 178 -16.21 -26.61 -0.94
CA ASP A 178 -17.28 -25.64 -0.71
C ASP A 178 -16.87 -24.52 0.25
N LEU A 179 -17.08 -23.28 -0.21
CA LEU A 179 -17.33 -22.11 0.64
C LEU A 179 -18.72 -22.25 1.29
N ALA A 180 -18.93 -23.35 2.01
CA ALA A 180 -20.23 -23.86 2.43
C ALA A 180 -20.94 -22.90 3.39
N THR A 181 -20.18 -22.22 4.24
CA THR A 181 -20.69 -21.37 5.31
C THR A 181 -20.32 -19.91 5.09
N GLN A 182 -21.17 -19.02 5.60
CA GLN A 182 -20.90 -17.58 5.57
C GLN A 182 -19.63 -17.21 6.35
N ASP A 183 -19.27 -17.97 7.38
CA ASP A 183 -18.04 -17.76 8.14
C ASP A 183 -16.78 -17.98 7.30
N ILE A 184 -16.74 -19.05 6.49
CA ILE A 184 -15.59 -19.31 5.60
C ILE A 184 -15.51 -18.21 4.53
N ILE A 185 -16.64 -17.77 3.99
CA ILE A 185 -16.70 -16.65 3.03
C ILE A 185 -16.15 -15.36 3.66
N ASN A 186 -16.60 -15.04 4.88
CA ASN A 186 -16.15 -13.86 5.61
C ASN A 186 -14.66 -13.94 5.96
N GLN A 187 -14.16 -15.10 6.38
CA GLN A 187 -12.74 -15.33 6.63
C GLN A 187 -11.90 -15.16 5.36
N MET A 188 -12.35 -15.73 4.25
CA MET A 188 -11.69 -15.58 2.95
C MET A 188 -11.69 -14.12 2.48
N ALA A 189 -12.82 -13.42 2.62
CA ALA A 189 -12.92 -12.00 2.31
C ALA A 189 -11.95 -11.17 3.16
N ARG A 190 -11.86 -11.45 4.46
CA ARG A 190 -10.89 -10.80 5.36
C ARG A 190 -9.45 -11.09 4.96
N CYS A 191 -9.11 -12.29 4.48
CA CYS A 191 -7.78 -12.59 3.94
C CYS A 191 -7.43 -11.68 2.76
N TYR A 192 -8.34 -11.54 1.78
CA TYR A 192 -8.14 -10.64 0.64
C TYR A 192 -8.05 -9.17 1.06
N MET A 193 -8.98 -8.69 1.88
CA MET A 193 -9.00 -7.30 2.35
C MET A 193 -7.77 -6.96 3.18
N PHE A 194 -7.37 -7.85 4.09
CA PHE A 194 -6.18 -7.68 4.91
C PHE A 194 -4.92 -7.57 4.04
N TRP A 195 -4.78 -8.43 3.04
CA TRP A 195 -3.65 -8.37 2.12
C TRP A 195 -3.67 -7.08 1.29
N MET A 196 -4.83 -6.65 0.79
CA MET A 196 -4.96 -5.38 0.06
C MET A 196 -4.54 -4.18 0.95
N ILE A 197 -5.02 -4.12 2.18
CA ILE A 197 -4.70 -3.02 3.10
C ILE A 197 -3.21 -3.04 3.49
N ALA A 198 -2.75 -4.15 4.07
CA ALA A 198 -1.41 -4.23 4.67
C ALA A 198 -0.30 -4.44 3.63
N GLY A 199 -0.62 -4.94 2.44
CA GLY A 199 0.33 -5.27 1.38
C GLY A 199 0.25 -4.39 0.14
N MET A 200 -0.73 -3.49 0.02
CA MET A 200 -0.82 -2.61 -1.16
C MET A 200 -1.05 -1.15 -0.79
N MET A 201 -1.92 -0.89 0.18
CA MET A 201 -2.29 0.48 0.54
C MET A 201 -1.32 1.08 1.55
N ILE A 202 -0.97 0.32 2.58
CA ILE A 202 -0.15 0.79 3.70
C ILE A 202 1.19 0.05 3.69
N VAL A 203 1.86 0.13 2.54
CA VAL A 203 3.16 -0.49 2.34
C VAL A 203 4.21 0.22 3.19
N ASP A 204 5.00 -0.55 3.92
CA ASP A 204 6.15 -0.09 4.66
C ASP A 204 7.43 -0.81 4.20
N THR A 205 8.54 -0.58 4.89
CA THR A 205 9.82 -1.22 4.59
C THR A 205 9.89 -2.69 5.02
N SER A 206 8.82 -3.28 5.59
CA SER A 206 8.83 -4.63 6.15
C SER A 206 8.84 -5.74 5.10
N GLY A 207 8.63 -5.40 3.82
CA GLY A 207 8.86 -6.31 2.69
C GLY A 207 7.83 -7.44 2.59
N ASN A 208 8.18 -8.63 3.09
CA ASN A 208 7.37 -9.86 2.97
C ASN A 208 6.43 -10.09 4.17
N TYR A 209 6.11 -9.03 4.93
CA TYR A 209 5.27 -9.09 6.12
C TYR A 209 4.09 -8.12 6.00
N LEU A 210 2.95 -8.49 6.58
CA LEU A 210 1.71 -7.72 6.63
C LEU A 210 1.48 -7.27 8.07
N LYS A 211 1.40 -5.95 8.31
CA LYS A 211 1.14 -5.39 9.65
C LYS A 211 -0.24 -5.80 10.15
N LEU A 212 -0.29 -6.48 11.30
CA LEU A 212 -1.51 -7.02 11.88
C LEU A 212 -2.41 -5.97 12.52
N MET A 213 -1.92 -4.74 12.75
CA MET A 213 -2.71 -3.65 13.35
C MET A 213 -4.00 -3.32 12.59
N TYR A 214 -4.07 -3.62 11.29
CA TYR A 214 -5.26 -3.41 10.45
C TYR A 214 -6.25 -4.58 10.50
N LEU A 215 -5.82 -5.76 10.96
CA LEU A 215 -6.67 -6.95 10.97
C LEU A 215 -7.88 -6.80 11.92
N PRO A 216 -7.75 -6.25 13.15
CA PRO A 216 -8.91 -5.98 14.01
C PRO A 216 -9.96 -5.06 13.39
N MET A 217 -9.59 -4.15 12.50
CA MET A 217 -10.55 -3.27 11.82
C MET A 217 -11.49 -4.03 10.87
N LEU A 218 -11.09 -5.23 10.44
CA LEU A 218 -11.89 -6.12 9.58
C LEU A 218 -12.79 -7.08 10.38
N GLU A 219 -12.86 -6.92 11.69
CA GLU A 219 -13.66 -7.77 12.57
C GLU A 219 -15.15 -7.69 12.24
N ASP A 220 -15.73 -6.49 12.31
CA ASP A 220 -17.13 -6.24 11.96
C ASP A 220 -17.25 -5.74 10.52
N LEU A 221 -17.59 -6.66 9.62
CA LEU A 221 -17.76 -6.39 8.18
C LEU A 221 -18.88 -5.39 7.87
N ASN A 222 -19.81 -5.15 8.80
CA ASN A 222 -20.86 -4.14 8.61
C ASN A 222 -20.32 -2.72 8.77
N VAL A 223 -19.25 -2.56 9.57
CA VAL A 223 -18.62 -1.26 9.86
C VAL A 223 -17.47 -0.98 8.90
N VAL A 224 -16.85 -2.00 8.28
CA VAL A 224 -15.70 -1.82 7.37
C VAL A 224 -15.95 -0.77 6.27
N SER A 225 -17.19 -0.63 5.80
CA SER A 225 -17.55 0.35 4.76
C SER A 225 -17.57 1.81 5.22
N SER A 226 -17.58 2.08 6.54
CA SER A 226 -17.60 3.44 7.10
C SER A 226 -16.22 4.10 7.16
N TYR A 227 -15.14 3.31 7.09
CA TYR A 227 -13.78 3.84 7.17
C TYR A 227 -13.38 4.60 5.91
N SER A 228 -12.58 5.65 6.10
CA SER A 228 -11.96 6.44 5.04
C SER A 228 -10.72 5.73 4.47
N TRP A 229 -10.92 4.59 3.80
CA TRP A 229 -9.84 3.77 3.22
C TRP A 229 -8.86 4.53 2.31
N GLY A 230 -9.31 5.62 1.67
CA GLY A 230 -8.47 6.47 0.82
C GLY A 230 -7.59 7.46 1.57
N VAL A 231 -7.74 7.59 2.89
CA VAL A 231 -6.95 8.48 3.74
C VAL A 231 -5.87 7.67 4.43
N ARG A 232 -4.59 8.00 4.15
CA ARG A 232 -3.47 7.39 4.86
C ARG A 232 -3.37 8.00 6.27
N PRO A 233 -3.31 7.17 7.34
CA PRO A 233 -3.00 7.66 8.69
C PRO A 233 -1.53 8.06 8.84
#